data_AF-A0AAU9RR77-F1
#
_entry.id   AF-A0AAU9RR77-F1
#
_cell.length_a   1.000
_cell.length_b   1.000
_cell.length_c   1.000
_cell.angle_alpha   90.00
_cell.angle_beta   90.00
_cell.angle_gamma   90.00
#
_symmetry.space_group_name_H-M   'P 1'
#
loop_
_entity.id
_entity.type
_entity.pdbx_description
1 polymer ?
#
loop_
_entity_poly.entity_id
_entity_poly.type
_entity_poly.pdbx_seq_one_letter_code
_entity_poly.pdbx_strand_id
1 'polypeptide(L)'
;MAFTDRTPAKDLVKLIEKTVKSENSRFPNRPIYLVGESVGACLALDVAARNPNIDLALILANPATHVHNIMSQPLSGMLNVLPDGIPTLLEDTFGFKQGDPTLTAMLNALVNEFAVHKIGGGMLRDLFAVSANLPTLSRIIPKDTLLWKLELLKSAVASANSHIHAVRAETLILLSGRDQWLLKEEDIDRFSQTLPNCIVRKLNDSGQFLLLEDGVDVVTIIKCKCFYRRGRSHDCISDYITPTPFEIKQQLDEHRFLIKALSPVSLSTLENGNVVRSLAGLPSEGPVLYVGYHMMLGFELAPMFSQLLKERNIHLRGLTHPLIFMNNKDSALDMLDSELFDKYKIMGGAPVSNTSIYKLLRSKSHVLLYPGGVREALHRKGEEYKLFWPEQPEFVRVAARFGAKIVPFGVVGEDDLFHIVLDSNDQRNIPILKDLMEKATKEAGNLREGDEGELGNQDFYFPGLIPKIPGRFYYYFGKPIETAGKEQELRDKEKAQELYLRVKSQVEQCIAYLKRKRESDPYRNLLRRMLYQASHGFSSEIPTFDLSD
;
A
#
# COMPACT_ATOMS: atom_id res chain seq x y z
N MET A 1 38.67 -12.54 4.46
CA MET A 1 37.79 -11.97 5.51
C MET A 1 36.45 -12.68 5.60
N ALA A 2 35.52 -12.57 4.64
CA ALA A 2 34.16 -13.14 4.80
C ALA A 2 34.10 -14.67 5.09
N PHE A 3 35.01 -15.47 4.55
CA PHE A 3 35.06 -16.93 4.78
C PHE A 3 35.94 -17.36 5.98
N THR A 4 36.68 -16.42 6.57
CA THR A 4 37.62 -16.65 7.68
C THR A 4 37.07 -16.19 9.03
N ASP A 5 36.05 -15.33 9.04
CA ASP A 5 35.31 -14.99 10.25
C ASP A 5 34.49 -16.20 10.71
N ARG A 6 34.63 -16.56 11.99
CA ARG A 6 33.96 -17.68 12.65
C ARG A 6 33.16 -17.26 13.88
N THR A 7 32.84 -15.96 14.00
CA THR A 7 32.11 -15.37 15.14
C THR A 7 30.76 -16.06 15.38
N PRO A 8 30.55 -16.74 16.52
CA PRO A 8 29.31 -17.46 16.79
C PRO A 8 28.07 -16.56 16.84
N ALA A 9 26.88 -17.13 16.57
CA ALA A 9 25.61 -16.39 16.56
C ALA A 9 25.38 -15.59 17.87
N LYS A 10 25.69 -16.19 19.02
CA LYS A 10 25.62 -15.55 20.34
C LYS A 10 26.48 -14.29 20.46
N ASP A 11 27.61 -14.22 19.78
CA ASP A 11 28.51 -13.07 19.81
C ASP A 11 28.13 -12.02 18.76
N LEU A 12 27.61 -12.44 17.60
CA LEU A 12 26.95 -11.52 16.65
C LEU A 12 25.77 -10.80 17.30
N VAL A 13 24.91 -11.52 18.04
CA VAL A 13 23.81 -10.91 18.82
C VAL A 13 24.33 -9.86 19.80
N LYS A 14 25.40 -10.13 20.56
CA LYS A 14 26.00 -9.14 21.49
C LYS A 14 26.51 -7.90 20.76
N LEU A 15 27.09 -8.04 19.56
CA LEU A 15 27.59 -6.92 18.76
C LEU A 15 26.45 -6.03 18.27
N ILE A 16 25.36 -6.63 17.78
CA ILE A 16 24.15 -5.91 17.36
C ILE A 16 23.49 -5.26 18.58
N GLU A 17 23.31 -5.99 19.67
CA GLU A 17 22.76 -5.49 20.94
C GLU A 17 23.55 -4.30 21.51
N LYS A 18 24.88 -4.35 21.47
CA LYS A 18 25.73 -3.22 21.88
C LYS A 18 25.45 -1.97 21.04
N THR A 19 25.25 -2.15 19.74
CA THR A 19 24.90 -1.06 18.82
C THR A 19 23.51 -0.51 19.11
N VAL A 20 22.52 -1.37 19.32
CA VAL A 20 21.14 -0.99 19.72
C VAL A 20 21.13 -0.20 21.03
N LYS A 21 21.84 -0.67 22.07
CA LYS A 21 21.93 0.02 23.36
C LYS A 21 22.63 1.38 23.22
N SER A 22 23.66 1.47 22.38
CA SER A 22 24.34 2.73 22.06
C SER A 22 23.38 3.73 21.39
N GLU A 23 22.69 3.34 20.33
CA GLU A 23 21.75 4.26 19.63
C GLU A 23 20.56 4.64 20.52
N ASN A 24 20.01 3.71 21.31
CA ASN A 24 18.95 4.03 22.27
C ASN A 24 19.43 5.01 23.36
N SER A 25 20.68 4.92 23.81
CA SER A 25 21.24 5.89 24.77
C SER A 25 21.40 7.29 24.17
N ARG A 26 21.62 7.40 22.85
CA ARG A 26 21.75 8.67 22.13
C ARG A 26 20.38 9.27 21.78
N PHE A 27 19.39 8.44 21.47
CA PHE A 27 18.06 8.85 20.99
C PHE A 27 16.92 8.05 21.67
N PRO A 28 16.72 8.15 23.00
CA PRO A 28 15.84 7.25 23.77
C PRO A 28 14.34 7.34 23.45
N ASN A 29 13.92 8.31 22.63
CA ASN A 29 12.54 8.50 22.18
C ASN A 29 12.34 8.20 20.69
N ARG A 30 13.38 7.69 20.00
CA ARG A 30 13.34 7.39 18.56
C ARG A 30 13.33 5.86 18.39
N PRO A 31 12.38 5.30 17.62
CA PRO A 31 12.38 3.87 17.34
C PRO A 31 13.61 3.46 16.52
N ILE A 32 14.16 2.29 16.85
CA ILE A 32 15.29 1.69 16.15
C ILE A 32 14.76 0.55 15.27
N TYR A 33 14.98 0.67 13.96
CA TYR A 33 14.60 -0.34 12.99
C TYR A 33 15.72 -1.37 12.84
N LEU A 34 15.42 -2.65 13.07
CA LEU A 34 16.31 -3.76 12.76
C LEU A 34 15.79 -4.48 11.53
N VAL A 35 16.59 -4.45 10.46
CA VAL A 35 16.31 -5.14 9.20
C VAL A 35 17.22 -6.37 9.12
N GLY A 36 16.65 -7.54 8.84
CA GLY A 36 17.41 -8.78 8.70
C GLY A 36 16.78 -9.71 7.68
N GLU A 37 17.63 -10.47 6.98
CA GLU A 37 17.23 -11.48 5.99
C GLU A 37 17.77 -12.86 6.39
N SER A 38 16.98 -13.92 6.23
CA SER A 38 17.29 -15.30 6.65
C SER A 38 17.87 -15.36 8.08
N VAL A 39 19.10 -15.86 8.25
CA VAL A 39 19.83 -15.91 9.53
C VAL A 39 19.90 -14.53 10.23
N GLY A 40 19.97 -13.43 9.47
CA GLY A 40 19.97 -12.07 9.99
C GLY A 40 18.66 -11.69 10.68
N ALA A 41 17.53 -12.21 10.20
CA ALA A 41 16.23 -12.04 10.85
C ALA A 41 16.17 -12.79 12.19
N CYS A 42 16.75 -14.00 12.26
CA CYS A 42 16.88 -14.76 13.51
C CYS A 42 17.70 -13.99 14.57
N LEU A 43 18.82 -13.38 14.15
CA LEU A 43 19.65 -12.54 15.02
C LEU A 43 18.89 -11.28 15.49
N ALA A 44 18.10 -10.65 14.62
CA ALA A 44 17.26 -9.50 14.97
C ALA A 44 16.17 -9.86 16.01
N LEU A 45 15.51 -11.01 15.85
CA LEU A 45 14.56 -11.55 16.84
C LEU A 45 15.23 -11.78 18.21
N ASP A 46 16.40 -12.41 18.25
CA ASP A 46 17.11 -12.70 19.50
C ASP A 46 17.60 -11.40 20.21
N VAL A 47 18.03 -10.39 19.44
CA VAL A 47 18.34 -9.05 19.98
C VAL A 47 17.11 -8.36 20.56
N ALA A 48 15.96 -8.42 19.87
CA ALA A 48 14.72 -7.81 20.34
C ALA A 48 14.17 -8.49 21.60
N ALA A 49 14.23 -9.82 21.66
CA ALA A 49 13.83 -10.60 22.82
C ALA A 49 14.67 -10.27 24.08
N ARG A 50 15.96 -9.95 23.91
CA ARG A 50 16.85 -9.49 24.99
C ARG A 50 16.62 -8.04 25.42
N ASN A 51 15.94 -7.24 24.60
CA ASN A 51 15.78 -5.79 24.78
C ASN A 51 14.30 -5.35 24.72
N PRO A 52 13.39 -5.98 25.47
CA PRO A 52 11.93 -5.74 25.36
C PRO A 52 11.49 -4.33 25.79
N ASN A 53 12.38 -3.57 26.45
CA ASN A 53 12.13 -2.20 26.92
C ASN A 53 12.66 -1.12 25.96
N ILE A 54 13.34 -1.50 24.88
CA ILE A 54 13.81 -0.58 23.83
C ILE A 54 12.74 -0.53 22.74
N ASP A 55 12.44 0.66 22.22
CA ASP A 55 11.47 0.85 21.13
C ASP A 55 12.07 0.34 19.81
N LEU A 56 11.84 -0.95 19.54
CA LEU A 56 12.31 -1.65 18.35
C LEU A 56 11.17 -1.89 17.36
N ALA A 57 11.50 -1.79 16.08
CA ALA A 57 10.65 -2.22 14.97
C ALA A 57 11.44 -3.20 14.10
N LEU A 58 10.89 -4.39 13.85
CA LEU A 58 11.55 -5.47 13.13
C LEU A 58 11.08 -5.54 11.68
N ILE A 59 12.02 -5.66 10.74
CA ILE A 59 11.76 -5.96 9.33
C ILE A 59 12.49 -7.25 8.99
N LEU A 60 11.74 -8.33 8.83
CA LEU A 60 12.27 -9.69 8.74
C LEU A 60 11.98 -10.25 7.34
N ALA A 61 12.98 -10.27 6.46
CA ALA A 61 12.88 -10.89 5.15
C ALA A 61 13.21 -12.40 5.25
N ASN A 62 12.31 -13.25 4.75
CA ASN A 62 12.45 -14.71 4.74
C ASN A 62 13.12 -15.28 6.01
N PRO A 63 12.58 -15.05 7.23
CA PRO A 63 13.24 -15.49 8.44
C PRO A 63 13.42 -17.01 8.46
N ALA A 64 14.65 -17.49 8.66
CA ALA A 64 14.94 -18.92 8.72
C ALA A 64 14.50 -19.50 10.06
N THR A 65 13.41 -20.27 10.06
CA THR A 65 12.70 -20.59 11.32
C THR A 65 12.50 -22.09 11.54
N HIS A 66 12.69 -22.89 10.48
CA HIS A 66 12.86 -24.34 10.57
C HIS A 66 14.13 -24.80 9.85
N VAL A 67 15.12 -25.26 10.63
CA VAL A 67 16.27 -26.02 10.09
C VAL A 67 15.89 -27.49 9.81
N HIS A 68 14.73 -27.96 10.28
CA HIS A 68 14.37 -29.37 10.24
C HIS A 68 14.19 -29.91 8.81
N ASN A 69 13.80 -29.11 7.82
CA ASN A 69 13.70 -29.56 6.42
C ASN A 69 15.08 -29.62 5.72
N ILE A 70 16.05 -28.80 6.12
CA ILE A 70 17.44 -28.89 5.63
C ILE A 70 18.13 -30.16 6.15
N MET A 71 17.63 -30.70 7.28
CA MET A 71 18.30 -31.72 8.10
C MET A 71 17.49 -33.02 8.33
N SER A 72 16.24 -33.11 7.88
CA SER A 72 15.43 -34.35 7.89
C SER A 72 15.90 -35.36 6.85
N GLN A 73 16.78 -34.93 5.95
CA GLN A 73 17.66 -35.76 5.13
C GLN A 73 19.13 -35.46 5.51
N PRO A 74 20.06 -36.42 5.31
CA PRO A 74 21.28 -36.56 6.12
C PRO A 74 22.43 -35.59 5.77
N LEU A 75 22.14 -34.33 5.43
CA LEU A 75 23.11 -33.35 4.92
C LEU A 75 24.33 -33.17 5.84
N SER A 76 24.12 -33.14 7.16
CA SER A 76 25.22 -33.04 8.14
C SER A 76 26.03 -34.33 8.28
N GLY A 77 25.44 -35.50 7.98
CA GLY A 77 26.17 -36.77 7.87
C GLY A 77 26.98 -36.81 6.59
N MET A 78 26.36 -36.48 5.46
CA MET A 78 26.99 -36.39 4.14
C MET A 78 28.21 -35.45 4.14
N LEU A 79 28.06 -34.23 4.67
CA LEU A 79 29.16 -33.27 4.76
C LEU A 79 30.28 -33.76 5.68
N ASN A 80 29.98 -34.40 6.81
CA ASN A 80 31.02 -34.95 7.68
C ASN A 80 31.75 -36.13 7.02
N VAL A 81 31.05 -36.98 6.27
CA VAL A 81 31.58 -38.20 5.62
C VAL A 81 32.35 -37.92 4.33
N LEU A 82 32.05 -36.85 3.60
CA LEU A 82 32.74 -36.45 2.35
C LEU A 82 34.27 -36.31 2.54
N PRO A 83 35.10 -37.19 1.94
CA PRO A 83 36.51 -36.90 1.68
C PRO A 83 36.60 -35.92 0.49
N ASP A 84 37.81 -35.54 0.07
CA ASP A 84 38.01 -34.75 -1.17
C ASP A 84 37.66 -35.51 -2.48
N GLY A 85 37.01 -36.68 -2.37
CA GLY A 85 36.55 -37.53 -3.48
C GLY A 85 35.03 -37.61 -3.60
N ILE A 86 34.51 -37.21 -4.76
CA ILE A 86 33.09 -37.17 -5.14
C ILE A 86 32.82 -38.27 -6.19
N PRO A 87 31.67 -38.99 -6.22
CA PRO A 87 30.47 -38.85 -5.38
C PRO A 87 30.04 -40.08 -4.56
N THR A 88 30.66 -41.26 -4.76
CA THR A 88 30.04 -42.60 -4.54
C THR A 88 29.37 -42.84 -3.18
N LEU A 89 29.90 -42.28 -2.09
CA LEU A 89 29.32 -42.40 -0.74
C LEU A 89 27.89 -41.84 -0.59
N LEU A 90 27.43 -40.97 -1.50
CA LEU A 90 26.09 -40.39 -1.48
C LEU A 90 25.00 -41.38 -1.89
N GLU A 91 25.28 -42.25 -2.87
CA GLU A 91 24.34 -43.28 -3.33
C GLU A 91 24.28 -44.44 -2.33
N ASP A 92 25.43 -44.97 -1.93
CA ASP A 92 25.54 -46.16 -1.06
C ASP A 92 25.02 -45.94 0.37
N THR A 93 25.19 -44.74 0.94
CA THR A 93 24.86 -44.49 2.36
C THR A 93 23.49 -43.85 2.55
N PHE A 94 23.01 -43.07 1.57
CA PHE A 94 21.89 -42.14 1.76
C PHE A 94 20.86 -42.15 0.62
N GLY A 95 21.04 -42.95 -0.44
CA GLY A 95 20.02 -43.19 -1.47
C GLY A 95 19.77 -42.04 -2.45
N PHE A 96 20.51 -40.94 -2.38
CA PHE A 96 20.42 -39.82 -3.32
C PHE A 96 21.23 -40.12 -4.58
N LYS A 97 20.55 -40.27 -5.72
CA LYS A 97 21.20 -40.46 -7.01
C LYS A 97 21.90 -39.21 -7.48
N GLN A 98 23.01 -39.38 -8.21
CA GLN A 98 23.68 -38.25 -8.85
C GLN A 98 22.73 -37.53 -9.82
N GLY A 99 22.49 -36.22 -9.60
CA GLY A 99 21.54 -35.43 -10.37
C GLY A 99 20.13 -35.32 -9.77
N ASP A 100 19.92 -35.75 -8.51
CA ASP A 100 18.68 -35.51 -7.79
C ASP A 100 18.34 -33.99 -7.76
N PRO A 101 17.17 -33.57 -8.28
CA PRO A 101 16.84 -32.16 -8.42
C PRO A 101 16.55 -31.49 -7.06
N THR A 102 16.01 -32.25 -6.10
CA THR A 102 15.77 -31.81 -4.72
C THR A 102 17.09 -31.53 -4.00
N LEU A 103 18.04 -32.47 -4.04
CA LEU A 103 19.40 -32.29 -3.48
C LEU A 103 20.12 -31.09 -4.09
N THR A 104 20.05 -30.97 -5.42
CA THR A 104 20.72 -29.90 -6.17
C THR A 104 20.15 -28.53 -5.80
N ALA A 105 18.82 -28.42 -5.67
CA ALA A 105 18.17 -27.19 -5.26
C ALA A 105 18.43 -26.83 -3.78
N MET A 106 18.46 -27.81 -2.85
CA MET A 106 18.86 -27.59 -1.46
C MET A 106 20.27 -26.98 -1.34
N LEU A 107 21.24 -27.57 -2.05
CA LEU A 107 22.63 -27.12 -1.98
C LEU A 107 22.81 -25.75 -2.65
N ASN A 108 22.09 -25.47 -3.73
CA ASN A 108 22.09 -24.15 -4.38
C ASN A 108 21.48 -23.07 -3.46
N ALA A 109 20.36 -23.34 -2.80
CA ALA A 109 19.75 -22.41 -1.83
C ALA A 109 20.73 -22.08 -0.68
N LEU A 110 21.32 -23.10 -0.09
CA LEU A 110 22.29 -22.97 1.01
C LEU A 110 23.57 -22.22 0.60
N VAL A 111 24.10 -22.50 -0.60
CA VAL A 111 25.30 -21.80 -1.11
C VAL A 111 24.99 -20.34 -1.42
N ASN A 112 23.82 -20.04 -2.01
CA ASN A 112 23.42 -18.66 -2.28
C ASN A 112 23.28 -17.86 -0.97
N GLU A 113 22.68 -18.45 0.07
CA GLU A 113 22.54 -17.83 1.40
C GLU A 113 23.89 -17.40 1.99
N PHE A 114 24.94 -18.20 1.79
CA PHE A 114 26.27 -17.89 2.31
C PHE A 114 27.16 -17.08 1.35
N ALA A 115 26.85 -17.06 0.05
CA ALA A 115 27.56 -16.27 -0.97
C ALA A 115 27.19 -14.77 -0.93
N VAL A 116 25.99 -14.43 -0.45
CA VAL A 116 25.46 -13.05 -0.34
C VAL A 116 26.33 -12.09 0.48
N HIS A 117 27.23 -12.59 1.34
CA HIS A 117 28.20 -11.76 2.09
C HIS A 117 29.24 -10.99 1.24
N LYS A 118 29.16 -11.00 -0.09
CA LYS A 118 30.06 -10.28 -1.01
C LYS A 118 29.29 -9.22 -1.83
N ILE A 119 29.06 -8.05 -1.25
CA ILE A 119 28.39 -6.94 -1.94
C ILE A 119 29.39 -6.07 -2.73
N GLY A 120 29.08 -5.90 -4.01
CA GLY A 120 29.71 -4.99 -4.96
C GLY A 120 28.95 -5.11 -6.28
N GLY A 121 28.07 -4.14 -6.56
CA GLY A 121 27.10 -4.22 -7.66
C GLY A 121 27.75 -4.47 -9.03
N GLY A 122 27.11 -5.32 -9.84
CA GLY A 122 27.60 -5.76 -11.15
C GLY A 122 27.98 -7.25 -11.19
N MET A 123 28.81 -7.72 -10.25
CA MET A 123 29.39 -9.08 -10.30
C MET A 123 28.43 -10.22 -9.88
N LEU A 124 27.27 -9.88 -9.30
CA LEU A 124 26.30 -10.86 -8.79
C LEU A 124 25.52 -11.56 -9.91
N ARG A 125 25.21 -10.84 -11.00
CA ARG A 125 24.41 -11.36 -12.12
C ARG A 125 25.08 -12.56 -12.80
N ASP A 126 26.40 -12.51 -12.95
CA ASP A 126 27.19 -13.61 -13.51
C ASP A 126 27.31 -14.79 -12.54
N LEU A 127 27.28 -14.53 -11.22
CA LEU A 127 27.35 -15.59 -10.21
C LEU A 127 26.05 -16.42 -10.16
N PHE A 128 24.90 -15.76 -10.27
CA PHE A 128 23.59 -16.43 -10.39
C PHE A 128 23.40 -17.14 -11.74
N ALA A 129 24.04 -16.67 -12.82
CA ALA A 129 24.08 -17.42 -14.08
C ALA A 129 24.93 -18.70 -13.98
N VAL A 130 25.89 -18.76 -13.05
CA VAL A 130 26.80 -19.91 -12.83
C VAL A 130 26.27 -20.91 -11.78
N SER A 131 25.30 -20.53 -10.93
CA SER A 131 24.74 -21.42 -9.89
C SER A 131 23.91 -22.61 -10.41
N ALA A 132 23.83 -22.81 -11.73
CA ALA A 132 23.28 -24.02 -12.33
C ALA A 132 24.21 -25.25 -12.21
N ASN A 133 25.48 -25.10 -11.80
CA ASN A 133 26.46 -26.19 -11.73
C ASN A 133 27.09 -26.36 -10.34
N LEU A 134 26.53 -27.27 -9.54
CA LEU A 134 27.00 -27.70 -8.21
C LEU A 134 28.52 -27.99 -8.11
N PRO A 135 29.20 -28.62 -9.10
CA PRO A 135 30.65 -28.88 -9.03
C PRO A 135 31.53 -27.62 -9.09
N THR A 136 30.97 -26.48 -9.49
CA THR A 136 31.69 -25.20 -9.56
C THR A 136 31.71 -24.51 -8.19
N LEU A 137 30.65 -24.70 -7.39
CA LEU A 137 30.44 -24.02 -6.12
C LEU A 137 31.25 -24.65 -4.96
N SER A 138 31.44 -25.98 -4.98
CA SER A 138 32.32 -26.68 -4.03
C SER A 138 33.80 -26.29 -4.15
N ARG A 139 34.20 -25.66 -5.26
CA ARG A 139 35.53 -25.06 -5.44
C ARG A 139 35.64 -23.62 -4.89
N ILE A 140 34.53 -22.99 -4.53
CA ILE A 140 34.48 -21.57 -4.12
C ILE A 140 34.37 -21.41 -2.60
N ILE A 141 33.63 -22.29 -1.91
CA ILE A 141 33.45 -22.25 -0.45
C ILE A 141 34.06 -23.52 0.18
N PRO A 142 35.08 -23.42 1.05
CA PRO A 142 35.67 -24.58 1.70
C PRO A 142 34.65 -25.33 2.59
N LYS A 143 34.75 -26.67 2.60
CA LYS A 143 33.90 -27.58 3.40
C LYS A 143 33.71 -27.11 4.86
N ASP A 144 34.79 -26.79 5.55
CA ASP A 144 34.74 -26.34 6.95
C ASP A 144 34.00 -25.01 7.14
N THR A 145 33.96 -24.18 6.10
CA THR A 145 33.21 -22.91 6.10
C THR A 145 31.72 -23.17 5.94
N LEU A 146 31.33 -24.11 5.06
CA LEU A 146 29.94 -24.52 4.89
C LEU A 146 29.39 -25.18 6.17
N LEU A 147 30.17 -26.10 6.77
CA LEU A 147 29.81 -26.73 8.05
C LEU A 147 29.63 -25.71 9.17
N TRP A 148 30.55 -24.74 9.31
CA TRP A 148 30.41 -23.69 10.32
C TRP A 148 29.24 -22.75 10.05
N LYS A 149 28.96 -22.40 8.79
CA LYS A 149 27.78 -21.60 8.42
C LYS A 149 26.47 -22.33 8.74
N LEU A 150 26.42 -23.64 8.57
CA LEU A 150 25.29 -24.49 9.01
C LEU A 150 25.13 -24.50 10.54
N GLU A 151 26.21 -24.60 11.30
CA GLU A 151 26.15 -24.52 12.77
C GLU A 151 25.76 -23.11 13.26
N LEU A 152 26.22 -22.06 12.57
CA LEU A 152 25.79 -20.67 12.81
C LEU A 152 24.28 -20.53 12.62
N LEU A 153 23.76 -21.04 11.50
CA LEU A 153 22.32 -21.05 11.20
C LEU A 153 21.54 -21.82 12.28
N LYS A 154 21.92 -23.07 12.58
CA LYS A 154 21.31 -23.88 13.66
C LYS A 154 21.26 -23.12 14.99
N SER A 155 22.38 -22.52 15.40
CA SER A 155 22.48 -21.77 16.65
C SER A 155 21.59 -20.52 16.66
N ALA A 156 21.52 -19.79 15.55
CA ALA A 156 20.68 -18.60 15.42
C ALA A 156 19.17 -18.96 15.43
N VAL A 157 18.75 -19.97 14.66
CA VAL A 157 17.34 -20.42 14.62
C VAL A 157 16.90 -20.96 15.99
N ALA A 158 17.75 -21.77 16.64
CA ALA A 158 17.43 -22.31 17.97
C ALA A 158 17.27 -21.20 19.01
N SER A 159 18.14 -20.19 19.02
CA SER A 159 18.06 -19.05 19.95
C SER A 159 16.83 -18.18 19.67
N ALA A 160 16.56 -17.86 18.41
CA ALA A 160 15.37 -17.08 18.01
C ALA A 160 14.08 -17.79 18.42
N ASN A 161 13.93 -19.08 18.10
CA ASN A 161 12.75 -19.87 18.47
C ASN A 161 12.62 -20.04 19.99
N SER A 162 13.72 -20.09 20.76
CA SER A 162 13.63 -20.18 22.23
C SER A 162 13.20 -18.86 22.90
N HIS A 163 13.49 -17.70 22.31
CA HIS A 163 13.24 -16.39 22.94
C HIS A 163 12.13 -15.55 22.27
N ILE A 164 11.56 -16.00 21.15
CA ILE A 164 10.54 -15.28 20.38
C ILE A 164 9.37 -14.73 21.24
N HIS A 165 8.93 -15.46 22.26
CA HIS A 165 7.84 -15.08 23.16
C HIS A 165 8.15 -13.86 24.05
N ALA A 166 9.43 -13.46 24.17
CA ALA A 166 9.86 -12.25 24.87
C ALA A 166 9.94 -11.02 23.96
N VAL A 167 9.80 -11.18 22.63
CA VAL A 167 9.80 -10.06 21.68
C VAL A 167 8.57 -9.17 21.92
N ARG A 168 8.81 -7.88 22.16
CA ARG A 168 7.76 -6.84 22.30
C ARG A 168 7.70 -5.88 21.11
N ALA A 169 8.61 -6.05 20.14
CA ALA A 169 8.73 -5.21 18.97
C ALA A 169 7.60 -5.46 17.96
N GLU A 170 7.10 -4.38 17.38
CA GLU A 170 6.24 -4.42 16.19
C GLU A 170 7.03 -5.06 15.03
N THR A 171 6.42 -5.95 14.26
CA THR A 171 7.16 -6.75 13.26
C THR A 171 6.48 -6.74 11.90
N LEU A 172 7.24 -6.38 10.87
CA LEU A 172 6.91 -6.54 9.46
C LEU A 172 7.73 -7.71 8.90
N ILE A 173 7.05 -8.78 8.47
CA ILE A 173 7.69 -9.93 7.81
C ILE A 173 7.47 -9.82 6.31
N LEU A 174 8.56 -9.89 5.55
CA LEU A 174 8.56 -9.95 4.09
C LEU A 174 8.82 -11.39 3.67
N LEU A 175 7.94 -11.97 2.86
CA LEU A 175 7.99 -13.37 2.47
C LEU A 175 8.03 -13.52 0.97
N SER A 176 8.98 -14.29 0.47
CA SER A 176 9.05 -14.72 -0.92
C SER A 176 7.94 -15.71 -1.26
N GLY A 177 7.31 -15.55 -2.42
CA GLY A 177 6.38 -16.55 -2.96
C GLY A 177 7.08 -17.75 -3.61
N ARG A 178 8.39 -17.66 -3.90
CA ARG A 178 9.15 -18.73 -4.57
C ARG A 178 10.22 -19.38 -3.69
N ASP A 179 10.38 -18.95 -2.44
CA ASP A 179 11.18 -19.67 -1.45
C ASP A 179 10.42 -20.93 -0.99
N GLN A 180 10.90 -22.09 -1.45
CA GLN A 180 10.35 -23.41 -1.10
C GLN A 180 11.12 -24.11 0.03
N TRP A 181 12.11 -23.44 0.65
CA TRP A 181 13.13 -24.11 1.46
C TRP A 181 13.12 -23.73 2.94
N LEU A 182 12.96 -22.44 3.26
CA LEU A 182 13.14 -21.93 4.63
C LEU A 182 11.85 -21.65 5.41
N LEU A 183 10.72 -21.54 4.72
CA LEU A 183 9.41 -21.16 5.30
C LEU A 183 8.29 -22.05 4.78
N LYS A 184 7.38 -22.43 5.68
CA LYS A 184 6.05 -22.94 5.35
C LYS A 184 4.98 -21.89 5.65
N GLU A 185 3.76 -22.06 5.13
CA GLU A 185 2.64 -21.21 5.56
C GLU A 185 2.33 -21.38 7.07
N GLU A 186 2.52 -22.59 7.61
CA GLU A 186 2.50 -22.91 9.05
C GLU A 186 3.43 -22.00 9.91
N ASP A 187 4.58 -21.56 9.37
CA ASP A 187 5.47 -20.64 10.06
C ASP A 187 4.84 -19.24 10.19
N ILE A 188 4.21 -18.77 9.11
CA ILE A 188 3.58 -17.46 9.03
C ILE A 188 2.54 -17.33 10.13
N ASP A 189 1.70 -18.35 10.30
CA ASP A 189 0.66 -18.39 11.32
C ASP A 189 1.27 -18.37 12.73
N ARG A 190 2.31 -19.17 12.97
CA ARG A 190 3.04 -19.16 14.24
C ARG A 190 3.62 -17.77 14.56
N PHE A 191 4.24 -17.09 13.61
CA PHE A 191 4.74 -15.72 13.83
C PHE A 191 3.61 -14.75 14.15
N SER A 192 2.47 -14.91 13.49
CA SER A 192 1.29 -14.06 13.67
C SER A 192 0.65 -14.21 15.05
N GLN A 193 0.66 -15.43 15.57
CA GLN A 193 0.13 -15.76 16.90
C GLN A 193 1.12 -15.42 18.03
N THR A 194 2.43 -15.43 17.75
CA THR A 194 3.47 -15.27 18.78
C THR A 194 3.99 -13.83 18.91
N LEU A 195 4.13 -13.10 17.80
CA LEU A 195 4.68 -11.74 17.80
C LEU A 195 3.57 -10.69 17.91
N PRO A 196 3.72 -9.66 18.76
CA PRO A 196 2.74 -8.59 18.85
C PRO A 196 2.73 -7.74 17.58
N ASN A 197 1.53 -7.41 17.09
CA ASN A 197 1.31 -6.55 15.91
C ASN A 197 2.13 -7.00 14.69
N CYS A 198 2.07 -8.30 14.37
CA CYS A 198 2.80 -8.91 13.27
C CYS A 198 2.09 -8.68 11.92
N ILE A 199 2.70 -7.84 11.08
CA ILE A 199 2.26 -7.58 9.69
C ILE A 199 3.05 -8.50 8.76
N VAL A 200 2.38 -9.13 7.80
CA VAL A 200 3.03 -9.94 6.76
C VAL A 200 2.77 -9.35 5.38
N ARG A 201 3.80 -9.36 4.52
CA ARG A 201 3.69 -9.10 3.08
C ARG A 201 4.30 -10.28 2.32
N LYS A 202 3.48 -11.02 1.59
CA LYS A 202 3.89 -12.04 0.62
C LYS A 202 4.20 -11.36 -0.71
N LEU A 203 5.34 -11.66 -1.30
CA LEU A 203 5.84 -11.13 -2.58
C LEU A 203 5.86 -12.30 -3.57
N ASN A 204 4.73 -12.55 -4.22
CA ASN A 204 4.44 -13.81 -4.91
C ASN A 204 5.46 -14.16 -6.02
N ASP A 205 6.02 -13.16 -6.69
CA ASP A 205 6.96 -13.33 -7.81
C ASP A 205 8.46 -13.22 -7.43
N SER A 206 8.76 -12.88 -6.17
CA SER A 206 10.14 -12.73 -5.70
C SER A 206 10.84 -14.07 -5.47
N GLY A 207 12.17 -14.04 -5.51
CA GLY A 207 13.06 -15.14 -5.17
C GLY A 207 13.49 -15.13 -3.69
N GLN A 208 14.60 -15.81 -3.38
CA GLN A 208 15.00 -16.10 -2.01
C GLN A 208 15.68 -14.91 -1.29
N PHE A 209 16.14 -13.88 -2.01
CA PHE A 209 16.93 -12.76 -1.47
C PHE A 209 16.24 -11.44 -1.76
N LEU A 210 15.11 -11.24 -1.09
CA LEU A 210 14.24 -10.07 -1.21
C LEU A 210 15.01 -8.75 -1.11
N LEU A 211 15.99 -8.64 -0.20
CA LEU A 211 16.75 -7.40 0.01
C LEU A 211 17.75 -7.08 -1.12
N LEU A 212 17.95 -7.99 -2.08
CA LEU A 212 18.87 -7.85 -3.21
C LEU A 212 18.19 -7.93 -4.58
N GLU A 213 16.87 -8.07 -4.63
CA GLU A 213 16.10 -8.16 -5.87
C GLU A 213 15.73 -6.77 -6.40
N ASP A 214 16.06 -6.49 -7.67
CA ASP A 214 15.79 -5.22 -8.35
C ASP A 214 14.29 -4.80 -8.34
N GLY A 215 13.38 -5.73 -8.07
CA GLY A 215 11.94 -5.49 -7.99
C GLY A 215 11.39 -5.20 -6.58
N VAL A 216 12.21 -5.28 -5.52
CA VAL A 216 11.74 -5.19 -4.12
C VAL A 216 12.19 -3.88 -3.47
N ASP A 217 11.30 -2.90 -3.42
CA ASP A 217 11.52 -1.66 -2.66
C ASP A 217 10.96 -1.78 -1.23
N VAL A 218 11.86 -2.09 -0.29
CA VAL A 218 11.56 -2.17 1.15
C VAL A 218 11.00 -0.85 1.70
N VAL A 219 11.46 0.31 1.22
CA VAL A 219 10.99 1.62 1.69
C VAL A 219 9.56 1.86 1.23
N THR A 220 9.24 1.49 -0.02
CA THR A 220 7.86 1.51 -0.51
C THR A 220 6.98 0.55 0.30
N ILE A 221 7.41 -0.70 0.55
CA ILE A 221 6.63 -1.67 1.37
C ILE A 221 6.37 -1.15 2.80
N ILE A 222 7.36 -0.51 3.44
CA ILE A 222 7.20 0.11 4.76
C ILE A 222 6.09 1.18 4.74
N LYS A 223 6.03 2.02 3.69
CA LYS A 223 4.94 3.02 3.53
C LYS A 223 3.59 2.34 3.30
N CYS A 224 3.54 1.34 2.42
CA CYS A 224 2.35 0.52 2.14
C CYS A 224 1.76 -0.15 3.38
N LYS A 225 2.60 -0.58 4.31
CA LYS A 225 2.16 -1.21 5.56
C LYS A 225 1.99 -0.23 6.73
N CYS A 226 2.16 1.07 6.49
CA CYS A 226 2.14 2.12 7.52
C CYS A 226 3.10 1.84 8.69
N PHE A 227 4.21 1.15 8.41
CA PHE A 227 5.14 0.63 9.43
C PHE A 227 6.24 1.65 9.81
N TYR A 228 6.40 2.72 9.02
CA TYR A 228 7.27 3.84 9.39
C TYR A 228 6.61 4.71 10.45
N ARG A 229 7.30 4.90 11.58
CA ARG A 229 6.92 5.77 12.69
C ARG A 229 8.14 6.50 13.25
N ARG A 230 7.98 7.76 13.65
CA ARG A 230 9.06 8.55 14.29
C ARG A 230 9.01 8.53 15.82
N GLY A 231 7.89 8.09 16.39
CA GLY A 231 7.72 7.87 17.82
C GLY A 231 7.18 6.47 18.14
N ARG A 232 6.66 6.28 19.35
CA ARG A 232 6.20 4.99 19.90
C ARG A 232 5.02 4.34 19.15
N SER A 233 4.32 5.09 18.32
CA SER A 233 3.14 4.66 17.57
C SER A 233 3.10 5.39 16.24
N HIS A 234 2.64 4.71 15.18
CA HIS A 234 2.46 5.32 13.86
C HIS A 234 1.38 6.42 13.87
N ASP A 235 1.69 7.56 13.25
CA ASP A 235 0.73 8.62 12.95
C ASP A 235 0.69 8.91 11.44
N CYS A 236 -0.41 8.51 10.81
CA CYS A 236 -0.68 8.60 9.36
C CYS A 236 -0.52 10.00 8.71
N ILE A 237 -0.33 11.06 9.49
CA ILE A 237 -0.19 12.43 8.99
C ILE A 237 1.22 12.96 9.23
N SER A 238 1.74 12.82 10.44
CA SER A 238 3.08 13.30 10.79
C SER A 238 4.20 12.35 10.37
N ASP A 239 3.98 11.04 10.38
CA ASP A 239 4.94 10.05 9.88
C ASP A 239 4.84 9.83 8.37
N TYR A 240 3.86 10.42 7.70
CA TYR A 240 3.73 10.34 6.24
C TYR A 240 4.99 10.83 5.51
N ILE A 241 5.41 10.05 4.52
CA ILE A 241 6.50 10.38 3.59
C ILE A 241 5.86 10.50 2.21
N THR A 242 6.01 11.67 1.58
CA THR A 242 5.54 11.90 0.20
C THR A 242 6.17 10.89 -0.77
N PRO A 243 5.43 10.41 -1.78
CA PRO A 243 5.96 9.47 -2.76
C PRO A 243 7.08 10.12 -3.57
N THR A 244 8.08 9.31 -3.89
CA THR A 244 9.16 9.66 -4.80
C THR A 244 8.65 9.81 -6.24
N PRO A 245 9.39 10.47 -7.13
CA PRO A 245 9.05 10.48 -8.56
C PRO A 245 8.94 9.09 -9.20
N PHE A 246 9.64 8.09 -8.64
CA PHE A 246 9.52 6.68 -9.07
C PHE A 246 8.17 6.08 -8.66
N GLU A 247 7.78 6.16 -7.38
CA GLU A 247 6.47 5.69 -6.90
C GLU A 247 5.32 6.41 -7.64
N ILE A 248 5.41 7.73 -7.81
CA ILE A 248 4.44 8.51 -8.61
C ILE A 248 4.36 7.97 -10.03
N LYS A 249 5.49 7.72 -10.69
CA LYS A 249 5.51 7.19 -12.06
C LYS A 249 4.88 5.81 -12.13
N GLN A 250 5.21 4.90 -11.20
CA GLN A 250 4.65 3.56 -11.15
C GLN A 250 3.11 3.61 -11.05
N GLN A 251 2.58 4.39 -10.10
CA GLN A 251 1.15 4.58 -9.90
C GLN A 251 0.45 5.20 -11.13
N LEU A 252 1.14 6.09 -11.86
CA LEU A 252 0.65 6.65 -13.11
C LEU A 252 0.71 5.66 -14.28
N ASP A 253 1.72 4.77 -14.33
CA ASP A 253 1.89 3.77 -15.39
C ASP A 253 0.89 2.61 -15.23
N GLU A 254 0.59 2.17 -14.00
CA GLU A 254 -0.48 1.21 -13.67
C GLU A 254 -1.84 1.66 -14.22
N HIS A 255 -2.21 2.92 -13.97
CA HIS A 255 -3.47 3.50 -14.43
C HIS A 255 -3.41 4.11 -15.85
N ARG A 256 -2.26 4.05 -16.54
CA ARG A 256 -2.03 4.78 -17.80
C ARG A 256 -3.01 4.46 -18.91
N PHE A 257 -3.33 3.18 -19.11
CA PHE A 257 -4.25 2.76 -20.16
C PHE A 257 -5.68 3.21 -19.87
N LEU A 258 -6.12 3.11 -18.61
CA LEU A 258 -7.43 3.61 -18.15
C LEU A 258 -7.52 5.13 -18.30
N ILE A 259 -6.53 5.89 -17.82
CA ILE A 259 -6.49 7.35 -17.92
C ILE A 259 -6.50 7.81 -19.39
N LYS A 260 -5.74 7.13 -20.28
CA LYS A 260 -5.77 7.41 -21.73
C LYS A 260 -7.13 7.11 -22.35
N ALA A 261 -7.75 5.99 -21.99
CA ALA A 261 -9.07 5.61 -22.51
C ALA A 261 -10.14 6.63 -22.05
N LEU A 262 -10.14 7.02 -20.78
CA LEU A 262 -11.04 8.01 -20.19
C LEU A 262 -10.79 9.45 -20.66
N SER A 263 -9.57 9.80 -21.10
CA SER A 263 -9.20 11.12 -21.63
C SER A 263 -9.80 12.30 -20.82
N PRO A 264 -9.48 12.40 -19.52
CA PRO A 264 -10.19 13.26 -18.59
C PRO A 264 -10.14 14.74 -18.99
N VAL A 265 -11.29 15.43 -18.91
CA VAL A 265 -11.39 16.88 -19.09
C VAL A 265 -11.46 17.53 -17.73
N SER A 266 -10.59 18.51 -17.47
CA SER A 266 -10.57 19.23 -16.20
C SER A 266 -10.81 20.71 -16.39
N LEU A 267 -11.85 21.20 -15.71
CA LEU A 267 -12.28 22.58 -15.72
C LEU A 267 -12.12 23.19 -14.33
N SER A 268 -11.75 24.47 -14.25
CA SER A 268 -11.78 25.22 -13.00
C SER A 268 -12.30 26.64 -13.20
N THR A 269 -12.84 27.22 -12.12
CA THR A 269 -13.35 28.60 -12.12
C THR A 269 -12.26 29.56 -11.62
N LEU A 270 -11.90 30.54 -12.44
CA LEU A 270 -10.96 31.61 -12.07
C LEU A 270 -11.57 32.59 -11.06
N GLU A 271 -10.72 33.43 -10.44
CA GLU A 271 -11.17 34.45 -9.48
C GLU A 271 -12.19 35.44 -10.07
N ASN A 272 -12.07 35.77 -11.36
CA ASN A 272 -13.01 36.62 -12.08
C ASN A 272 -14.35 35.94 -12.43
N GLY A 273 -14.49 34.63 -12.15
CA GLY A 273 -15.69 33.84 -12.43
C GLY A 273 -15.66 33.07 -13.76
N ASN A 274 -14.66 33.29 -14.61
CA ASN A 274 -14.57 32.57 -15.89
C ASN A 274 -14.20 31.10 -15.68
N VAL A 275 -14.90 30.20 -16.38
CA VAL A 275 -14.55 28.78 -16.44
C VAL A 275 -13.45 28.58 -17.49
N VAL A 276 -12.39 27.86 -17.13
CA VAL A 276 -11.29 27.52 -18.06
C VAL A 276 -11.03 26.03 -18.08
N ARG A 277 -10.58 25.52 -19.25
CA ARG A 277 -10.12 24.14 -19.43
C ARG A 277 -8.68 24.00 -18.96
N SER A 278 -8.50 24.11 -17.64
CA SER A 278 -7.28 23.79 -16.91
C SER A 278 -7.61 23.77 -15.43
N LEU A 279 -6.67 23.34 -14.60
CA LEU A 279 -6.77 23.47 -13.15
C LEU A 279 -6.32 24.83 -12.59
N ALA A 280 -6.15 25.88 -13.43
CA ALA A 280 -5.58 27.18 -13.04
C ALA A 280 -6.37 27.95 -11.95
N GLY A 281 -7.70 27.77 -11.85
CA GLY A 281 -8.54 28.41 -10.84
C GLY A 281 -8.38 27.88 -9.41
N LEU A 282 -7.60 26.80 -9.22
CA LEU A 282 -7.34 26.24 -7.89
C LEU A 282 -6.33 27.07 -7.08
N PRO A 283 -6.42 27.11 -5.75
CA PRO A 283 -5.36 27.67 -4.91
C PRO A 283 -4.07 26.83 -5.04
N SER A 284 -2.92 27.50 -5.08
CA SER A 284 -1.59 26.84 -5.07
C SER A 284 -1.07 26.52 -3.67
N GLU A 285 -1.58 27.20 -2.65
CA GLU A 285 -1.18 27.03 -1.25
C GLU A 285 -2.39 26.63 -0.41
N GLY A 286 -2.15 25.77 0.57
CA GLY A 286 -3.15 25.34 1.54
C GLY A 286 -3.19 26.15 2.85
N PRO A 287 -4.15 25.85 3.73
CA PRO A 287 -5.05 24.69 3.64
C PRO A 287 -6.17 24.84 2.60
N VAL A 288 -6.43 23.77 1.86
CA VAL A 288 -7.56 23.67 0.92
C VAL A 288 -8.37 22.40 1.23
N LEU A 289 -9.69 22.51 1.23
CA LEU A 289 -10.60 21.37 1.36
C LEU A 289 -11.41 21.22 0.06
N TYR A 290 -11.10 20.19 -0.72
CA TYR A 290 -11.85 19.80 -1.91
C TYR A 290 -13.04 18.94 -1.49
N VAL A 291 -14.24 19.36 -1.87
CA VAL A 291 -15.49 18.71 -1.46
C VAL A 291 -16.32 18.39 -2.70
N GLY A 292 -16.74 17.13 -2.86
CA GLY A 292 -17.45 16.69 -4.06
C GLY A 292 -18.29 15.45 -3.85
N TYR A 293 -18.64 14.81 -4.97
CA TYR A 293 -19.33 13.52 -5.05
C TYR A 293 -18.32 12.37 -5.17
N HIS A 294 -18.50 11.30 -4.38
CA HIS A 294 -17.72 10.07 -4.55
C HIS A 294 -18.35 9.20 -5.64
N MET A 295 -17.70 9.11 -6.81
CA MET A 295 -18.11 8.13 -7.82
C MET A 295 -17.86 6.70 -7.33
N MET A 296 -18.54 5.76 -7.96
CA MET A 296 -18.44 4.32 -7.70
C MET A 296 -16.99 3.86 -7.52
N LEU A 297 -16.70 3.17 -6.42
CA LEU A 297 -15.39 2.61 -6.04
C LEU A 297 -14.20 3.59 -6.05
N GLY A 298 -14.41 4.90 -6.21
CA GLY A 298 -13.33 5.88 -6.35
C GLY A 298 -12.62 5.88 -7.71
N PHE A 299 -13.28 5.46 -8.79
CA PHE A 299 -12.67 5.43 -10.13
C PHE A 299 -12.12 6.80 -10.60
N GLU A 300 -12.65 7.91 -10.08
CA GLU A 300 -12.21 9.27 -10.35
C GLU A 300 -10.88 9.66 -9.69
N LEU A 301 -10.42 8.91 -8.69
CA LEU A 301 -9.25 9.31 -7.90
C LEU A 301 -7.96 9.30 -8.72
N ALA A 302 -7.66 8.22 -9.46
CA ALA A 302 -6.40 8.10 -10.18
C ALA A 302 -6.20 9.17 -11.28
N PRO A 303 -7.20 9.48 -12.14
CA PRO A 303 -7.08 10.60 -13.08
C PRO A 303 -6.99 11.97 -12.37
N MET A 304 -7.78 12.21 -11.33
CA MET A 304 -7.79 13.49 -10.60
C MET A 304 -6.44 13.79 -9.93
N PHE A 305 -5.88 12.84 -9.16
CA PHE A 305 -4.57 12.98 -8.52
C PHE A 305 -3.47 13.20 -9.57
N SER A 306 -3.52 12.48 -10.69
CA SER A 306 -2.61 12.65 -11.82
C SER A 306 -2.62 14.08 -12.36
N GLN A 307 -3.80 14.68 -12.58
CA GLN A 307 -3.91 16.02 -13.16
C GLN A 307 -3.52 17.11 -12.16
N LEU A 308 -3.97 17.03 -10.90
CA LEU A 308 -3.61 17.99 -9.85
C LEU A 308 -2.09 18.07 -9.63
N LEU A 309 -1.42 16.92 -9.62
CA LEU A 309 0.02 16.86 -9.47
C LEU A 309 0.76 17.38 -10.71
N LYS A 310 0.31 17.04 -11.93
CA LYS A 310 0.98 17.46 -13.18
C LYS A 310 0.77 18.93 -13.54
N GLU A 311 -0.45 19.44 -13.42
CA GLU A 311 -0.78 20.81 -13.82
C GLU A 311 -0.46 21.84 -12.74
N ARG A 312 -0.58 21.47 -11.45
CA ARG A 312 -0.51 22.42 -10.33
C ARG A 312 0.51 22.07 -9.25
N ASN A 313 1.20 20.93 -9.34
CA ASN A 313 2.06 20.39 -8.29
C ASN A 313 1.33 20.22 -6.94
N ILE A 314 0.02 19.95 -6.98
CA ILE A 314 -0.82 19.79 -5.78
C ILE A 314 -0.80 18.31 -5.35
N HIS A 315 -0.21 18.05 -4.19
CA HIS A 315 -0.26 16.75 -3.54
C HIS A 315 -1.52 16.64 -2.66
N LEU A 316 -2.56 16.01 -3.19
CA LEU A 316 -3.86 15.85 -2.55
C LEU A 316 -3.82 14.73 -1.49
N ARG A 317 -4.37 14.98 -0.31
CA ARG A 317 -4.46 14.02 0.81
C ARG A 317 -5.93 13.58 0.98
N GLY A 318 -6.25 12.33 0.62
CA GLY A 318 -7.61 11.80 0.71
C GLY A 318 -8.01 11.38 2.13
N LEU A 319 -9.22 11.74 2.57
CA LEU A 319 -9.83 11.14 3.76
C LEU A 319 -10.55 9.85 3.36
N THR A 320 -10.02 8.70 3.77
CA THR A 320 -10.49 7.37 3.31
C THR A 320 -11.02 6.51 4.46
N HIS A 321 -11.74 5.43 4.14
CA HIS A 321 -12.25 4.52 5.16
C HIS A 321 -11.10 3.86 5.98
N PRO A 322 -11.19 3.74 7.31
CA PRO A 322 -10.15 3.13 8.14
C PRO A 322 -9.80 1.69 7.76
N LEU A 323 -10.75 0.95 7.17
CA LEU A 323 -10.54 -0.38 6.56
C LEU A 323 -9.27 -0.46 5.70
N ILE A 324 -8.97 0.58 4.92
CA ILE A 324 -7.78 0.64 4.04
C ILE A 324 -6.47 0.44 4.83
N PHE A 325 -6.45 0.77 6.12
CA PHE A 325 -5.29 0.68 7.01
C PHE A 325 -5.28 -0.55 7.92
N MET A 326 -6.31 -1.40 7.84
CA MET A 326 -6.38 -2.63 8.64
C MET A 326 -5.48 -3.72 8.03
N ASN A 327 -4.75 -4.44 8.89
CA ASN A 327 -3.85 -5.53 8.50
C ASN A 327 -4.39 -6.89 9.00
N ASN A 328 -5.69 -7.15 8.82
CA ASN A 328 -6.33 -8.40 9.23
C ASN A 328 -6.14 -9.49 8.17
N LYS A 329 -5.70 -10.68 8.59
CA LYS A 329 -5.44 -11.83 7.70
C LYS A 329 -6.65 -12.73 7.45
N ASP A 330 -7.57 -12.79 8.42
CA ASP A 330 -8.75 -13.68 8.36
C ASP A 330 -10.00 -12.97 7.81
N SER A 331 -9.80 -11.85 7.12
CA SER A 331 -10.89 -10.98 6.68
C SER A 331 -11.68 -11.62 5.53
N ALA A 332 -13.01 -11.51 5.56
CA ALA A 332 -13.85 -11.74 4.39
C ALA A 332 -13.46 -10.85 3.19
N LEU A 333 -12.78 -9.73 3.46
CA LEU A 333 -12.25 -8.80 2.46
C LEU A 333 -10.87 -9.19 1.94
N ASP A 334 -10.24 -10.28 2.41
CA ASP A 334 -8.97 -10.80 1.87
C ASP A 334 -9.11 -11.33 0.42
N MET A 335 -10.34 -11.45 -0.08
CA MET A 335 -10.65 -11.56 -1.52
C MET A 335 -10.21 -10.33 -2.34
N LEU A 336 -9.99 -9.18 -1.69
CA LEU A 336 -9.37 -8.00 -2.26
C LEU A 336 -7.92 -7.97 -1.80
N ASP A 337 -7.01 -8.24 -2.73
CA ASP A 337 -5.58 -8.23 -2.47
C ASP A 337 -5.16 -6.96 -1.70
N SER A 338 -4.45 -7.14 -0.59
CA SER A 338 -3.91 -6.07 0.25
C SER A 338 -3.11 -5.04 -0.56
N GLU A 339 -2.50 -5.44 -1.68
CA GLU A 339 -1.82 -4.53 -2.61
C GLU A 339 -2.76 -3.47 -3.24
N LEU A 340 -4.04 -3.78 -3.45
CA LEU A 340 -5.04 -2.85 -4.01
C LEU A 340 -5.23 -1.59 -3.17
N PHE A 341 -4.98 -1.67 -1.85
CA PHE A 341 -5.13 -0.56 -0.92
C PHE A 341 -3.85 0.24 -0.69
N ASP A 342 -2.69 -0.31 -1.06
CA ASP A 342 -1.39 0.31 -0.83
C ASP A 342 -1.23 1.64 -1.58
N LYS A 343 -1.75 1.72 -2.81
CA LYS A 343 -1.80 2.95 -3.61
C LYS A 343 -2.39 4.15 -2.86
N TYR A 344 -3.48 3.93 -2.12
CA TYR A 344 -4.12 5.01 -1.37
C TYR A 344 -3.21 5.49 -0.24
N LYS A 345 -2.47 4.59 0.42
CA LYS A 345 -1.54 4.93 1.49
C LYS A 345 -0.30 5.66 0.95
N ILE A 346 0.33 5.15 -0.11
CA ILE A 346 1.44 5.80 -0.82
C ILE A 346 1.05 7.23 -1.22
N MET A 347 -0.12 7.40 -1.85
CA MET A 347 -0.60 8.69 -2.33
C MET A 347 -1.13 9.62 -1.23
N GLY A 348 -1.01 9.25 0.05
CA GLY A 348 -1.31 10.14 1.17
C GLY A 348 -2.76 10.10 1.67
N GLY A 349 -3.48 9.03 1.40
CA GLY A 349 -4.71 8.69 2.12
C GLY A 349 -4.48 8.72 3.64
N ALA A 350 -5.48 9.19 4.38
CA ALA A 350 -5.51 9.17 5.84
C ALA A 350 -6.90 8.65 6.30
N PRO A 351 -6.97 7.84 7.37
CA PRO A 351 -8.24 7.35 7.90
C PRO A 351 -9.13 8.53 8.28
N VAL A 352 -10.37 8.55 7.79
CA VAL A 352 -11.31 9.65 8.06
C VAL A 352 -11.64 9.70 9.56
N SER A 353 -11.33 10.84 10.17
CA SER A 353 -11.68 11.15 11.55
C SER A 353 -11.60 12.67 11.78
N ASN A 354 -12.26 13.18 12.82
CA ASN A 354 -12.16 14.58 13.23
C ASN A 354 -10.71 15.00 13.50
N THR A 355 -9.90 14.10 14.09
CA THR A 355 -8.47 14.31 14.34
C THR A 355 -7.67 14.39 13.04
N SER A 356 -8.01 13.57 12.04
CA SER A 356 -7.30 13.50 10.76
C SER A 356 -7.47 14.77 9.94
N ILE A 357 -8.72 15.20 9.71
CA ILE A 357 -9.01 16.45 9.00
C ILE A 357 -8.41 17.66 9.73
N TYR A 358 -8.48 17.69 11.06
CA TYR A 358 -7.86 18.73 11.88
C TYR A 358 -6.34 18.80 11.69
N LYS A 359 -5.64 17.66 11.77
CA LYS A 359 -4.18 17.60 11.60
C LYS A 359 -3.75 17.97 10.17
N LEU A 360 -4.47 17.51 9.14
CA LEU A 360 -4.17 17.82 7.75
C LEU A 360 -4.36 19.30 7.40
N LEU A 361 -5.45 19.93 7.84
CA LEU A 361 -5.67 21.36 7.61
C LEU A 361 -4.71 22.21 8.46
N ARG A 362 -4.37 21.79 9.68
CA ARG A 362 -3.32 22.42 10.49
C ARG A 362 -1.94 22.38 9.81
N SER A 363 -1.61 21.31 9.08
CA SER A 363 -0.37 21.21 8.30
C SER A 363 -0.43 21.90 6.93
N LYS A 364 -1.46 22.72 6.68
CA LYS A 364 -1.70 23.41 5.39
C LYS A 364 -1.84 22.46 4.19
N SER A 365 -2.32 21.24 4.40
CA SER A 365 -2.49 20.27 3.31
C SER A 365 -3.62 20.65 2.35
N HIS A 366 -3.54 20.12 1.13
CA HIS A 366 -4.68 20.00 0.22
C HIS A 366 -5.42 18.71 0.57
N VAL A 367 -6.67 18.80 1.01
CA VAL A 367 -7.44 17.67 1.58
C VAL A 367 -8.64 17.36 0.71
N LEU A 368 -8.86 16.10 0.36
CA LEU A 368 -10.07 15.63 -0.32
C LEU A 368 -11.04 15.02 0.69
N LEU A 369 -12.29 15.48 0.63
CA LEU A 369 -13.40 15.00 1.45
C LEU A 369 -14.61 14.69 0.56
N TYR A 370 -15.15 13.48 0.71
CA TYR A 370 -16.47 13.12 0.23
C TYR A 370 -17.42 12.99 1.43
N PRO A 371 -18.35 13.94 1.64
CA PRO A 371 -19.22 13.90 2.81
C PRO A 371 -20.15 12.67 2.84
N GLY A 372 -20.54 12.09 1.69
CA GLY A 372 -21.26 10.82 1.67
C GLY A 372 -20.38 9.57 1.89
N GLY A 373 -19.09 9.65 1.59
CA GLY A 373 -18.13 8.56 1.82
C GLY A 373 -18.56 7.26 1.14
N VAL A 374 -18.55 6.15 1.90
CA VAL A 374 -18.86 4.80 1.39
C VAL A 374 -20.27 4.70 0.79
N ARG A 375 -21.26 5.44 1.32
CA ARG A 375 -22.65 5.40 0.82
C ARG A 375 -22.80 5.97 -0.59
N GLU A 376 -21.92 6.89 -0.99
CA GLU A 376 -21.77 7.37 -2.37
C GLU A 376 -20.88 6.43 -3.18
N ALA A 377 -19.73 6.01 -2.63
CA ALA A 377 -18.78 5.11 -3.30
C ALA A 377 -19.36 3.72 -3.66
N LEU A 378 -20.41 3.28 -2.96
CA LEU A 378 -21.14 2.02 -3.18
C LEU A 378 -22.63 2.31 -3.44
N HIS A 379 -22.94 3.38 -4.18
CA HIS A 379 -24.31 3.74 -4.51
C HIS A 379 -25.04 2.63 -5.30
N ARG A 380 -26.36 2.59 -5.20
CA ARG A 380 -27.22 1.58 -5.83
C ARG A 380 -27.54 1.95 -7.29
N LYS A 381 -28.22 1.06 -8.02
CA LYS A 381 -28.69 1.33 -9.39
C LYS A 381 -29.59 2.56 -9.43
N GLY A 382 -29.32 3.52 -10.32
CA GLY A 382 -30.13 4.73 -10.43
C GLY A 382 -29.84 5.77 -9.33
N GLU A 383 -28.75 5.61 -8.57
CA GLU A 383 -28.25 6.58 -7.59
C GLU A 383 -27.01 7.35 -8.06
N GLU A 384 -26.60 7.17 -9.31
CA GLU A 384 -25.46 7.87 -9.92
C GLU A 384 -25.61 9.39 -9.73
N TYR A 385 -24.56 10.03 -9.23
CA TYR A 385 -24.49 11.48 -8.98
C TYR A 385 -25.43 12.03 -7.88
N LYS A 386 -26.00 11.20 -7.00
CA LYS A 386 -26.76 11.66 -5.82
C LYS A 386 -25.85 11.95 -4.63
N LEU A 387 -26.07 13.09 -3.96
CA LEU A 387 -25.30 13.50 -2.77
C LEU A 387 -25.98 13.03 -1.48
N PHE A 388 -25.43 11.97 -0.88
CA PHE A 388 -25.87 11.42 0.40
C PHE A 388 -25.04 12.05 1.53
N TRP A 389 -25.19 13.35 1.76
CA TRP A 389 -24.40 14.07 2.76
C TRP A 389 -25.09 14.11 4.14
N PRO A 390 -24.34 14.05 5.27
CA PRO A 390 -24.90 14.09 6.61
C PRO A 390 -25.61 15.42 6.90
N GLU A 391 -26.45 15.48 7.93
CA GLU A 391 -27.14 16.75 8.25
C GLU A 391 -26.20 17.79 8.88
N GLN A 392 -25.14 17.34 9.56
CA GLN A 392 -24.28 18.18 10.40
C GLN A 392 -23.19 18.90 9.60
N PRO A 393 -22.99 20.23 9.77
CA PRO A 393 -22.09 21.05 8.95
C PRO A 393 -20.62 21.01 9.40
N GLU A 394 -20.18 19.96 10.09
CA GLU A 394 -18.92 19.96 10.86
C GLU A 394 -17.67 20.24 10.01
N PHE A 395 -17.59 19.75 8.77
CA PHE A 395 -16.41 20.01 7.94
C PHE A 395 -16.23 21.50 7.61
N VAL A 396 -17.32 22.26 7.52
CA VAL A 396 -17.28 23.72 7.26
C VAL A 396 -16.71 24.45 8.47
N ARG A 397 -17.13 24.04 9.67
CA ARG A 397 -16.65 24.59 10.95
C ARG A 397 -15.15 24.31 11.13
N VAL A 398 -14.70 23.10 10.79
CA VAL A 398 -13.28 22.73 10.82
C VAL A 398 -12.49 23.49 9.75
N ALA A 399 -13.00 23.65 8.53
CA ALA A 399 -12.35 24.45 7.49
C ALA A 399 -12.15 25.91 7.94
N ALA A 400 -13.21 26.55 8.48
CA ALA A 400 -13.17 27.91 8.99
C ALA A 400 -12.14 28.12 10.10
N ARG A 401 -12.00 27.15 11.02
CA ARG A 401 -11.01 27.17 12.10
C ARG A 401 -9.55 27.26 11.62
N PHE A 402 -9.27 26.82 10.40
CA PHE A 402 -7.94 26.91 9.78
C PHE A 402 -7.87 27.94 8.65
N GLY A 403 -8.95 28.69 8.39
CA GLY A 403 -9.07 29.58 7.23
C GLY A 403 -8.95 28.85 5.89
N ALA A 404 -9.32 27.57 5.83
CA ALA A 404 -9.15 26.73 4.66
C ALA A 404 -10.11 27.13 3.53
N LYS A 405 -9.59 27.20 2.31
CA LYS A 405 -10.42 27.44 1.12
C LYS A 405 -11.21 26.19 0.81
N ILE A 406 -12.54 26.29 0.72
CA ILE A 406 -13.39 25.17 0.32
C ILE A 406 -13.54 25.22 -1.21
N VAL A 407 -13.14 24.16 -1.91
CA VAL A 407 -13.32 24.01 -3.36
C VAL A 407 -14.40 22.97 -3.61
N PRO A 408 -15.67 23.38 -3.84
CA PRO A 408 -16.70 22.46 -4.30
C PRO A 408 -16.37 22.00 -5.72
N PHE A 409 -16.51 20.71 -6.01
CA PHE A 409 -16.29 20.18 -7.35
C PHE A 409 -17.29 19.08 -7.71
N GLY A 410 -17.63 19.02 -8.99
CA GLY A 410 -18.40 17.93 -9.59
C GLY A 410 -17.51 17.05 -10.45
N VAL A 411 -17.88 15.78 -10.57
CA VAL A 411 -17.25 14.82 -11.48
C VAL A 411 -18.34 13.95 -12.13
N VAL A 412 -18.17 13.65 -13.42
CA VAL A 412 -19.14 12.92 -14.24
C VAL A 412 -18.43 11.99 -15.23
N GLY A 413 -18.93 10.75 -15.38
CA GLY A 413 -18.45 9.77 -16.37
C GLY A 413 -18.56 8.28 -15.99
N GLU A 414 -19.06 7.93 -14.82
CA GLU A 414 -19.18 6.51 -14.38
C GLU A 414 -20.21 5.72 -15.21
N ASP A 415 -21.33 6.36 -15.54
CA ASP A 415 -22.36 5.84 -16.43
C ASP A 415 -21.88 5.66 -17.88
N ASP A 416 -20.73 6.22 -18.23
CA ASP A 416 -20.01 5.98 -19.49
C ASP A 416 -18.96 4.85 -19.38
N LEU A 417 -18.65 4.35 -18.18
CA LEU A 417 -17.58 3.38 -17.92
C LEU A 417 -18.12 1.96 -17.66
N PHE A 418 -19.22 1.81 -16.93
CA PHE A 418 -19.79 0.49 -16.60
C PHE A 418 -21.31 0.53 -16.40
N HIS A 419 -21.94 -0.65 -16.44
CA HIS A 419 -23.29 -0.90 -15.93
C HIS A 419 -23.22 -1.59 -14.57
N ILE A 420 -23.98 -1.11 -13.59
CA ILE A 420 -24.21 -1.83 -12.33
C ILE A 420 -25.23 -2.94 -12.62
N VAL A 421 -24.81 -4.20 -12.53
CA VAL A 421 -25.70 -5.37 -12.70
C VAL A 421 -26.13 -5.98 -11.38
N LEU A 422 -25.33 -5.84 -10.33
CA LEU A 422 -25.65 -6.28 -8.96
C LEU A 422 -25.28 -5.16 -7.96
N ASP A 423 -26.25 -4.56 -7.30
CA ASP A 423 -26.05 -3.66 -6.15
C ASP A 423 -26.34 -4.36 -4.81
N SER A 424 -26.29 -3.61 -3.70
CA SER A 424 -26.54 -4.14 -2.35
C SER A 424 -27.92 -4.81 -2.22
N ASN A 425 -28.94 -4.30 -2.91
CA ASN A 425 -30.30 -4.82 -2.83
C ASN A 425 -30.45 -6.13 -3.59
N ASP A 426 -29.81 -6.26 -4.76
CA ASP A 426 -29.79 -7.54 -5.48
C ASP A 426 -29.06 -8.62 -4.67
N GLN A 427 -27.89 -8.28 -4.12
CA GLN A 427 -27.00 -9.22 -3.43
C GLN A 427 -27.60 -9.73 -2.10
N ARG A 428 -28.34 -8.90 -1.38
CA ARG A 428 -29.08 -9.31 -0.17
C ARG A 428 -30.11 -10.42 -0.43
N ASN A 429 -30.58 -10.58 -1.68
CA ASN A 429 -31.51 -11.64 -2.07
C ASN A 429 -30.82 -12.97 -2.47
N ILE A 430 -29.48 -13.00 -2.52
CA ILE A 430 -28.68 -14.17 -2.89
C ILE A 430 -27.98 -14.69 -1.62
N PRO A 431 -28.43 -15.79 -0.99
CA PRO A 431 -27.99 -16.17 0.36
C PRO A 431 -26.47 -16.20 0.57
N ILE A 432 -25.74 -16.82 -0.37
CA ILE A 432 -24.26 -16.93 -0.28
C ILE A 432 -23.57 -15.55 -0.33
N LEU A 433 -24.07 -14.62 -1.15
CA LEU A 433 -23.53 -13.26 -1.23
C LEU A 433 -23.95 -12.43 -0.02
N LYS A 434 -25.20 -12.60 0.45
CA LYS A 434 -25.69 -11.96 1.67
C LYS A 434 -24.79 -12.29 2.86
N ASP A 435 -24.56 -13.57 3.15
CA ASP A 435 -23.78 -14.00 4.31
C ASP A 435 -22.31 -13.51 4.23
N LEU A 436 -21.72 -13.55 3.03
CA LEU A 436 -20.36 -13.05 2.77
C LEU A 436 -20.26 -11.53 2.98
N MET A 437 -21.23 -10.76 2.48
CA MET A 437 -21.23 -9.30 2.56
C MET A 437 -21.65 -8.78 3.95
N GLU A 438 -22.48 -9.51 4.69
CA GLU A 438 -22.75 -9.23 6.11
C GLU A 438 -21.47 -9.42 6.95
N LYS A 439 -20.69 -10.49 6.69
CA LYS A 439 -19.37 -10.69 7.31
C LYS A 439 -18.42 -9.54 6.96
N ALA A 440 -18.30 -9.20 5.67
CA ALA A 440 -17.44 -8.11 5.21
C ALA A 440 -17.83 -6.74 5.79
N THR A 441 -19.14 -6.44 5.88
CA THR A 441 -19.65 -5.18 6.46
C THR A 441 -19.35 -5.10 7.96
N LYS A 442 -19.52 -6.20 8.70
CA LYS A 442 -19.18 -6.27 10.12
C LYS A 442 -17.68 -6.07 10.38
N GLU A 443 -16.83 -6.60 9.51
CA GLU A 443 -15.37 -6.45 9.61
C GLU A 443 -14.88 -5.05 9.21
N ALA A 444 -15.51 -4.42 8.20
CA ALA A 444 -15.20 -3.05 7.81
C ALA A 444 -15.58 -2.03 8.90
N GLY A 445 -16.65 -2.32 9.64
CA GLY A 445 -17.19 -1.43 10.66
C GLY A 445 -17.98 -0.26 10.08
N ASN A 446 -18.82 0.35 10.92
CA ASN A 446 -19.68 1.46 10.54
C ASN A 446 -19.22 2.75 11.22
N LEU A 447 -18.81 3.75 10.45
CA LEU A 447 -18.34 5.03 10.99
C LEU A 447 -19.48 5.98 11.39
N ARG A 448 -20.73 5.57 11.13
CA ARG A 448 -21.97 6.31 11.39
C ARG A 448 -22.98 5.46 12.15
N GLU A 449 -22.49 4.56 12.99
CA GLU A 449 -23.33 3.80 13.91
C GLU A 449 -24.15 4.76 14.80
N GLY A 450 -25.48 4.60 14.78
CA GLY A 450 -26.43 5.50 15.45
C GLY A 450 -26.98 6.66 14.60
N ASP A 451 -26.58 6.80 13.33
CA ASP A 451 -27.27 7.66 12.35
C ASP A 451 -28.54 6.93 11.86
N GLU A 452 -29.73 7.51 12.10
CA GLU A 452 -31.02 6.89 11.72
C GLU A 452 -31.36 7.08 10.22
N GLY A 453 -30.57 7.85 9.47
CA GLY A 453 -30.77 8.09 8.04
C GLY A 453 -30.07 7.08 7.13
N GLU A 454 -30.16 7.32 5.81
CA GLU A 454 -29.49 6.52 4.75
C GLU A 454 -27.97 6.36 4.94
N LEU A 455 -27.34 7.17 5.81
CA LEU A 455 -25.90 7.20 6.05
C LEU A 455 -25.43 6.31 7.20
N GLY A 456 -26.33 5.95 8.13
CA GLY A 456 -26.04 4.93 9.12
C GLY A 456 -26.07 3.52 8.55
N ASN A 457 -26.74 3.30 7.41
CA ASN A 457 -26.72 2.02 6.70
C ASN A 457 -25.49 1.92 5.76
N GLN A 458 -24.29 1.76 6.34
CA GLN A 458 -23.02 1.60 5.61
C GLN A 458 -22.85 0.16 5.08
N ASP A 459 -23.63 -0.18 4.06
CA ASP A 459 -23.57 -1.43 3.31
C ASP A 459 -22.23 -1.59 2.56
N PHE A 460 -21.35 -2.49 3.01
CA PHE A 460 -20.08 -2.83 2.34
C PHE A 460 -20.25 -3.96 1.31
N TYR A 461 -21.15 -3.73 0.35
CA TYR A 461 -21.44 -4.67 -0.75
C TYR A 461 -20.66 -4.23 -1.99
N PHE A 462 -19.71 -5.05 -2.44
CA PHE A 462 -18.98 -4.77 -3.69
C PHE A 462 -19.90 -5.00 -4.89
N PRO A 463 -20.12 -4.01 -5.78
CA PRO A 463 -21.09 -4.13 -6.84
C PRO A 463 -20.58 -5.01 -7.98
N GLY A 464 -21.50 -5.77 -8.60
CA GLY A 464 -21.25 -6.40 -9.88
C GLY A 464 -21.29 -5.36 -10.99
N LEU A 465 -20.14 -5.11 -11.63
CA LEU A 465 -19.99 -4.12 -12.70
C LEU A 465 -19.65 -4.79 -14.04
N ILE A 466 -20.34 -4.41 -15.12
CA ILE A 466 -19.98 -4.79 -16.50
C ILE A 466 -19.41 -3.57 -17.22
N PRO A 467 -18.15 -3.61 -17.72
CA PRO A 467 -17.55 -2.47 -18.40
C PRO A 467 -18.22 -2.17 -19.75
N LYS A 468 -18.25 -0.88 -20.12
CA LYS A 468 -18.67 -0.39 -21.44
C LYS A 468 -17.46 -0.02 -22.30
N ILE A 469 -17.70 0.33 -23.57
CA ILE A 469 -16.74 1.12 -24.34
C ILE A 469 -16.67 2.50 -23.67
N PRO A 470 -15.52 2.91 -23.10
CA PRO A 470 -15.47 4.04 -22.17
C PRO A 470 -15.75 5.38 -22.86
N GLY A 471 -16.63 6.17 -22.25
CA GLY A 471 -16.81 7.59 -22.58
C GLY A 471 -15.65 8.44 -22.06
N ARG A 472 -15.93 9.62 -21.48
CA ARG A 472 -14.90 10.43 -20.80
C ARG A 472 -15.26 10.70 -19.36
N PHE A 473 -14.24 10.96 -18.55
CA PHE A 473 -14.43 11.62 -17.26
C PHE A 473 -14.30 13.13 -17.43
N TYR A 474 -15.17 13.87 -16.74
CA TYR A 474 -15.15 15.32 -16.70
C TYR A 474 -15.13 15.77 -15.25
N TYR A 475 -14.23 16.69 -14.92
CA TYR A 475 -14.10 17.32 -13.61
C TYR A 475 -14.37 18.80 -13.75
N TYR A 476 -15.12 19.37 -12.80
CA TYR A 476 -15.34 20.81 -12.74
C TYR A 476 -15.19 21.29 -11.30
N PHE A 477 -14.12 22.02 -11.05
CA PHE A 477 -13.83 22.68 -9.79
C PHE A 477 -14.45 24.09 -9.79
N GLY A 478 -15.44 24.28 -8.91
CA GLY A 478 -16.10 25.56 -8.69
C GLY A 478 -15.15 26.60 -8.10
N LYS A 479 -15.63 27.84 -8.01
CA LYS A 479 -14.86 28.96 -7.43
C LYS A 479 -14.53 28.66 -5.96
N PRO A 480 -13.26 28.78 -5.51
CA PRO A 480 -12.90 28.60 -4.11
C PRO A 480 -13.69 29.53 -3.18
N ILE A 481 -14.21 28.98 -2.08
CA ILE A 481 -14.94 29.72 -1.06
C ILE A 481 -13.99 30.03 0.10
N GLU A 482 -13.80 31.32 0.37
CA GLU A 482 -13.00 31.80 1.50
C GLU A 482 -13.73 31.60 2.83
N THR A 483 -13.06 30.94 3.78
CA THR A 483 -13.48 30.79 5.19
C THR A 483 -12.59 31.55 6.17
N ALA A 484 -11.43 32.07 5.71
CA ALA A 484 -10.56 32.91 6.51
C ALA A 484 -11.32 34.13 7.07
N GLY A 485 -11.10 34.43 8.35
CA GLY A 485 -11.83 35.49 9.08
C GLY A 485 -13.22 35.10 9.59
N LYS A 486 -13.81 33.98 9.13
CA LYS A 486 -15.17 33.55 9.50
C LYS A 486 -15.24 32.56 10.66
N GLU A 487 -14.16 32.35 11.42
CA GLU A 487 -14.15 31.37 12.51
C GLU A 487 -15.26 31.66 13.55
N GLN A 488 -15.43 32.90 13.97
CA GLN A 488 -16.45 33.24 14.99
C GLN A 488 -17.87 33.17 14.43
N GLU A 489 -18.06 33.57 13.16
CA GLU A 489 -19.34 33.46 12.44
C GLU A 489 -19.77 31.99 12.34
N LEU A 490 -18.87 31.11 11.90
CA LEU A 490 -19.15 29.68 11.65
C LEU A 490 -19.06 28.80 12.91
N ARG A 491 -18.96 29.42 14.10
CA ARG A 491 -19.29 28.76 15.38
C ARG A 491 -20.79 28.69 15.59
N ASP A 492 -21.54 29.64 15.05
CA ASP A 492 -23.00 29.59 15.03
C ASP A 492 -23.50 28.44 14.14
N LYS A 493 -24.56 27.76 14.58
CA LYS A 493 -25.10 26.57 13.91
C LYS A 493 -25.80 26.92 12.60
N GLU A 494 -26.57 28.00 12.57
CA GLU A 494 -27.35 28.41 11.41
C GLU A 494 -26.42 28.91 10.29
N LYS A 495 -25.41 29.72 10.65
CA LYS A 495 -24.38 30.18 9.71
C LYS A 495 -23.50 29.04 9.16
N ALA A 496 -23.13 28.08 10.01
CA ALA A 496 -22.46 26.88 9.56
C ALA A 496 -23.32 26.07 8.57
N GLN A 497 -24.63 25.94 8.84
CA GLN A 497 -25.57 25.24 7.97
C GLN A 497 -25.82 25.97 6.64
N GLU A 498 -25.90 27.31 6.65
CA GLU A 498 -26.04 28.13 5.44
C GLU A 498 -24.87 27.90 4.47
N LEU A 499 -23.64 27.98 4.97
CA LEU A 499 -22.44 27.74 4.17
C LEU A 499 -22.34 26.26 3.74
N TYR A 500 -22.74 25.32 4.59
CA TYR A 500 -22.78 23.90 4.26
C TYR A 500 -23.73 23.59 3.10
N LEU A 501 -24.97 24.07 3.15
CA LEU A 501 -25.95 23.92 2.08
C LEU A 501 -25.50 24.64 0.79
N ARG A 502 -24.83 25.79 0.90
CA ARG A 502 -24.20 26.46 -0.24
C ARG A 502 -23.11 25.59 -0.90
N VAL A 503 -22.24 24.95 -0.12
CA VAL A 503 -21.20 24.05 -0.65
C VAL A 503 -21.86 22.86 -1.36
N LYS A 504 -22.88 22.23 -0.74
CA LYS A 504 -23.65 21.14 -1.35
C LYS A 504 -24.27 21.55 -2.69
N SER A 505 -24.98 22.68 -2.71
CA SER A 505 -25.62 23.20 -3.93
C SER A 505 -24.60 23.52 -5.03
N GLN A 506 -23.41 24.02 -4.69
CA GLN A 506 -22.35 24.24 -5.69
C GLN A 506 -21.79 22.93 -6.27
N VAL A 507 -21.69 21.85 -5.49
CA VAL A 507 -21.35 20.52 -6.01
C VAL A 507 -22.43 20.02 -6.97
N GLU A 508 -23.71 20.12 -6.59
CA GLU A 508 -24.85 19.74 -7.44
C GLU A 508 -24.87 20.54 -8.76
N GLN A 509 -24.60 21.85 -8.70
CA GLN A 509 -24.48 22.72 -9.88
C GLN A 509 -23.30 22.31 -10.78
N CYS A 510 -22.14 21.95 -10.21
CA CYS A 510 -21.00 21.50 -11.00
C CYS A 510 -21.31 20.18 -11.74
N ILE A 511 -21.95 19.22 -11.06
CA ILE A 511 -22.42 17.96 -11.65
C ILE A 511 -23.46 18.24 -12.75
N ALA A 512 -24.45 19.09 -12.49
CA ALA A 512 -25.50 19.41 -13.46
C ALA A 512 -24.95 20.12 -14.71
N TYR A 513 -23.95 21.00 -14.56
CA TYR A 513 -23.23 21.63 -15.67
C TYR A 513 -22.50 20.57 -16.51
N LEU A 514 -21.74 19.68 -15.88
CA LEU A 514 -21.00 18.61 -16.56
C LEU A 514 -21.93 17.62 -17.29
N LYS A 515 -23.02 17.17 -16.64
CA LYS A 515 -24.03 16.29 -17.25
C LYS A 515 -24.68 16.92 -18.48
N ARG A 516 -24.79 18.25 -18.55
CA ARG A 516 -25.31 18.98 -19.72
C ARG A 516 -24.24 19.10 -20.81
N LYS A 517 -23.08 19.66 -20.49
CA LYS A 517 -22.03 19.98 -21.47
C LYS A 517 -21.43 18.74 -22.13
N ARG A 518 -21.27 17.61 -21.40
CA ARG A 518 -20.74 16.36 -21.97
C ARG A 518 -21.54 15.80 -23.15
N GLU A 519 -22.85 16.09 -23.22
CA GLU A 519 -23.72 15.62 -24.31
C GLU A 519 -23.36 16.30 -25.64
N SER A 520 -22.69 17.46 -25.58
CA SER A 520 -22.14 18.18 -26.73
C SER A 520 -20.66 17.90 -27.01
N ASP A 521 -19.96 17.05 -26.25
CA ASP A 521 -18.56 16.71 -26.56
C ASP A 521 -18.49 15.77 -27.78
N PRO A 522 -17.99 16.23 -28.96
CA PRO A 522 -17.88 15.39 -30.13
C PRO A 522 -16.88 14.23 -29.94
N TYR A 523 -16.03 14.29 -28.92
CA TYR A 523 -15.03 13.30 -28.53
C TYR A 523 -15.42 12.49 -27.27
N ARG A 524 -16.69 12.55 -26.82
CA ARG A 524 -17.19 11.66 -25.73
C ARG A 524 -17.01 10.18 -26.05
N ASN A 525 -17.11 9.77 -27.31
CA ASN A 525 -16.92 8.37 -27.73
C ASN A 525 -15.44 8.03 -28.03
N LEU A 526 -14.97 6.86 -27.56
CA LEU A 526 -13.59 6.39 -27.73
C LEU A 526 -13.12 6.33 -29.19
N LEU A 527 -13.96 5.89 -30.13
CA LEU A 527 -13.55 5.74 -31.54
C LEU A 527 -13.18 7.10 -32.16
N ARG A 528 -13.94 8.16 -31.84
CA ARG A 528 -13.63 9.52 -32.31
C ARG A 528 -12.33 10.06 -31.69
N ARG A 529 -12.05 9.71 -30.43
CA ARG A 529 -10.74 10.01 -29.79
C ARG A 529 -9.58 9.32 -30.49
N MET A 530 -9.72 8.03 -30.81
CA MET A 530 -8.69 7.27 -31.52
C MET A 530 -8.43 7.80 -32.93
N LEU A 531 -9.49 8.16 -33.68
CA LEU A 531 -9.36 8.78 -35.00
C LEU A 531 -8.67 10.16 -34.95
N TYR A 532 -8.96 10.96 -33.93
CA TYR A 532 -8.27 12.24 -33.69
C TYR A 532 -6.78 12.03 -33.42
N GLN A 533 -6.44 11.11 -32.51
CA GLN A 533 -5.04 10.79 -32.18
C GLN A 533 -4.27 10.16 -33.35
N ALA A 534 -4.92 9.36 -34.19
CA ALA A 534 -4.31 8.79 -35.39
C ALA A 534 -3.97 9.87 -36.45
N SER A 535 -4.72 10.96 -36.49
CA SER A 535 -4.52 12.08 -37.44
C SER A 535 -3.66 13.21 -36.90
N HIS A 536 -3.66 13.45 -35.58
CA HIS A 536 -2.97 14.58 -34.94
C HIS A 536 -1.79 14.15 -34.03
N GLY A 537 -1.55 12.85 -33.86
CA GLY A 537 -0.54 12.28 -32.98
C GLY A 537 -1.06 11.86 -31.60
N PHE A 538 -0.52 10.77 -31.05
CA PHE A 538 -0.95 10.17 -29.78
C PHE A 538 -0.69 11.02 -28.52
N SER A 539 0.11 12.08 -28.64
CA SER A 539 0.40 13.05 -27.56
C SER A 539 -0.48 14.31 -27.60
N SER A 540 -1.28 14.49 -28.66
CA SER A 540 -2.03 15.72 -28.88
C SER A 540 -3.24 15.81 -27.95
N GLU A 541 -3.49 17.01 -27.41
CA GLU A 541 -4.63 17.24 -26.52
C GLU A 541 -5.94 17.12 -27.31
N ILE A 542 -6.78 16.16 -26.92
CA ILE A 542 -8.07 15.92 -27.57
C ILE A 542 -9.04 17.07 -27.22
N PRO A 543 -9.68 17.74 -28.20
CA PRO A 543 -10.68 18.77 -27.94
C PRO A 543 -11.88 18.25 -27.12
N THR A 544 -12.76 19.15 -26.70
CA THR A 544 -13.99 18.82 -25.96
C THR A 544 -15.10 19.80 -26.37
N PHE A 545 -16.20 19.87 -25.62
CA PHE A 545 -17.23 20.88 -25.81
C PHE A 545 -16.70 22.33 -25.63
N ASP A 546 -17.43 23.29 -26.18
CA ASP A 546 -17.14 24.71 -25.99
C ASP A 546 -17.52 25.18 -24.57
N LEU A 547 -16.68 26.03 -23.99
CA LEU A 547 -16.91 26.68 -22.69
C LEU A 547 -17.70 27.97 -22.82
N SER A 548 -17.82 28.52 -24.04
CA SER A 548 -18.81 29.53 -24.39
C SER A 548 -20.21 28.98 -24.14
N ASP A 549 -21.06 29.75 -23.46
CA ASP A 549 -22.51 29.56 -23.34
C ASP A 549 -23.23 30.65 -24.15
#